data_AF-A0A2D5VS16-F1
#
_entry.id   AF-A0A2D5VS16-F1
#
_cell.length_a   1.000
_cell.length_b   1.000
_cell.length_c   1.000
_cell.angle_alpha   90.00
_cell.angle_beta   90.00
_cell.angle_gamma   90.00
#
_symmetry.space_group_name_H-M   'P 1'
#
loop_
_entity.id
_entity.type
_entity.pdbx_description
1 polymer ?
#
loop_
_entity_poly.entity_id
_entity_poly.type
_entity_poly.pdbx_seq_one_letter_code
_entity_poly.pdbx_strand_id
1 'polypeptide(L)'
;MLICPICQAPLMPSGNGLACENRHSFDRARQGYFNLLPVQHKNSRDPGDNAAMVEARRRFLDGGHYAPLAARLAALAAEYKPARWLDIGCGEGYYTEQTARALPAADGYALDISREAVKRACKRAPQLSWLVASMARVPLADASCDLLASVFSPLDWAEAKRLLAPGGGLLRMGPTRGHLMELRQKLYDEVRDYDDEKHLALIPPGMHLAHSETLEFPLHLADAQARADLLAMTPHGWRASAERREAVIAEPFEVTVAIRYDWIVKTQSPRSQD
;
A
#
# COMPACT_ATOMS: atom_id res chain seq x y z
N MET A 1 15.08 8.90 -7.96
CA MET A 1 15.63 9.96 -7.08
C MET A 1 14.48 10.80 -6.54
N LEU A 2 14.56 11.29 -5.31
CA LEU A 2 13.53 12.19 -4.76
C LEU A 2 13.52 13.53 -5.50
N ILE A 3 12.33 14.05 -5.79
CA ILE A 3 12.12 15.35 -6.44
C ILE A 3 11.31 16.28 -5.54
N CYS A 4 11.54 17.58 -5.68
CA CYS A 4 10.88 18.58 -4.87
C CYS A 4 9.38 18.60 -5.19
N PRO A 5 8.47 18.44 -4.21
CA PRO A 5 7.03 18.47 -4.48
C PRO A 5 6.50 19.86 -4.86
N ILE A 6 7.35 20.90 -4.85
CA ILE A 6 7.00 22.28 -5.20
C ILE A 6 7.48 22.62 -6.61
N CYS A 7 8.77 22.40 -6.90
CA CYS A 7 9.39 22.81 -8.17
C CYS A 7 9.91 21.66 -9.03
N GLN A 8 9.70 20.40 -8.62
CA GLN A 8 10.12 19.17 -9.31
C GLN A 8 11.63 18.99 -9.55
N ALA A 9 12.46 19.96 -9.16
CA ALA A 9 13.92 19.83 -9.16
C ALA A 9 14.39 18.72 -8.20
N PRO A 10 15.55 18.09 -8.46
CA PRO A 10 16.11 17.06 -7.59
C PRO A 10 16.25 17.52 -6.13
N LEU A 11 15.93 16.64 -5.19
CA LEU A 11 16.19 16.83 -3.77
C LEU A 11 17.53 16.18 -3.40
N MET A 12 18.42 16.98 -2.80
CA MET A 12 19.74 16.56 -2.34
C MET A 12 19.80 16.63 -0.80
N PRO A 13 20.59 15.76 -0.14
CA PRO A 13 20.83 15.86 1.29
C PRO A 13 21.36 17.25 1.68
N SER A 14 20.75 17.86 2.70
CA SER A 14 21.17 19.15 3.25
C SER A 14 20.96 19.15 4.76
N GLY A 15 22.06 19.16 5.52
CA GLY A 15 22.01 18.99 6.98
C GLY A 15 21.34 17.67 7.38
N ASN A 16 20.29 17.77 8.20
CA ASN A 16 19.45 16.62 8.59
C ASN A 16 18.17 16.51 7.72
N GLY A 17 18.17 17.07 6.52
CA GLY A 17 17.00 17.16 5.66
C GLY A 17 17.34 17.00 4.18
N LEU A 18 16.40 17.47 3.34
CA LEU A 18 16.53 17.51 1.89
C LEU A 18 16.31 18.95 1.41
N ALA A 19 17.07 19.38 0.41
CA ALA A 19 16.86 20.66 -0.26
C ALA A 19 17.01 20.54 -1.78
N CYS A 20 16.29 21.38 -2.51
CA CYS A 20 16.49 21.55 -3.96
C CYS A 20 17.30 22.83 -4.25
N GLU A 21 17.73 23.00 -5.49
CA GLU A 21 18.46 24.19 -5.97
C GLU A 21 17.68 25.51 -5.76
N ASN A 22 16.34 25.44 -5.78
CA ASN A 22 15.46 26.59 -5.51
C ASN A 22 15.30 26.90 -4.01
N ARG A 23 16.09 26.26 -3.15
CA ARG A 23 16.12 26.45 -1.69
C ARG A 23 14.85 26.05 -0.94
N HIS A 24 13.94 25.28 -1.56
CA HIS A 24 12.91 24.58 -0.79
C HIS A 24 13.58 23.49 0.05
N SER A 25 13.30 23.48 1.36
CA SER A 25 13.88 22.55 2.33
C SER A 25 12.80 21.71 3.01
N PHE A 26 13.13 20.46 3.30
CA PHE A 26 12.26 19.48 3.95
C PHE A 26 13.05 18.77 5.03
N ASP A 27 12.72 19.06 6.29
CA ASP A 27 13.39 18.44 7.43
C ASP A 27 13.04 16.96 7.54
N ARG A 28 14.01 16.13 7.95
CA ARG A 28 13.73 14.77 8.38
C ARG A 28 13.10 14.80 9.76
N ALA A 29 11.93 14.19 9.89
CA ALA A 29 11.28 14.05 11.18
C ALA A 29 12.15 13.18 12.12
N ARG A 30 12.02 13.37 13.44
CA ARG A 30 12.76 12.58 14.44
C ARG A 30 12.57 11.07 14.27
N GLN A 31 11.42 10.64 13.75
CA GLN A 31 11.11 9.23 13.49
C GLN A 31 11.73 8.68 12.21
N GLY A 32 12.27 9.54 11.34
CA GLY A 32 13.07 9.13 10.17
C GLY A 32 12.45 9.42 8.80
N TYR A 33 11.19 9.85 8.74
CA TYR A 33 10.48 10.14 7.47
C TYR A 33 10.68 11.58 6.98
N PHE A 34 10.43 11.80 5.69
CA PHE A 34 10.30 13.13 5.08
C PHE A 34 8.84 13.46 4.81
N ASN A 35 8.40 14.65 5.23
CA ASN A 35 7.07 15.14 4.88
C ASN A 35 7.13 15.93 3.57
N LEU A 36 6.75 15.29 2.47
CA LEU A 36 6.77 15.84 1.12
C LEU A 36 5.36 16.10 0.58
N LEU A 37 4.37 16.23 1.47
CA LEU A 37 2.99 16.60 1.14
C LEU A 37 2.80 18.13 1.29
N PRO A 38 2.70 18.89 0.19
CA PRO A 38 2.49 20.34 0.26
C PRO A 38 1.13 20.68 0.90
N VAL A 39 1.09 21.77 1.68
CA VAL A 39 -0.14 22.21 2.39
C VAL A 39 -1.29 22.47 1.42
N GLN A 40 -1.02 23.05 0.26
CA GLN A 40 -1.99 23.33 -0.81
C GLN A 40 -2.58 22.09 -1.50
N HIS A 41 -2.06 20.90 -1.19
CA HIS A 41 -2.58 19.63 -1.69
C HIS A 41 -3.18 18.76 -0.57
N LYS A 42 -3.45 19.35 0.59
CA LYS A 42 -4.21 18.72 1.66
C LYS A 42 -5.70 19.01 1.49
N ASN A 43 -6.46 18.00 1.10
CA ASN A 43 -7.93 18.07 1.06
C ASN A 43 -8.58 17.88 2.44
N SER A 44 -7.80 17.49 3.45
CA SER A 44 -8.21 17.33 4.85
C SER A 44 -7.04 17.63 5.79
N ARG A 45 -7.34 18.02 7.04
CA ARG A 45 -6.36 18.17 8.12
C ARG A 45 -5.74 16.83 8.52
N ASP A 46 -6.55 15.78 8.55
CA ASP A 46 -6.18 14.40 8.85
C ASP A 46 -6.74 13.45 7.76
N PRO A 47 -6.08 13.35 6.60
CA PRO A 47 -6.47 12.39 5.56
C PRO A 47 -6.06 10.96 5.95
N GLY A 48 -6.95 10.00 5.66
CA GLY A 48 -6.72 8.57 5.90
C GLY A 48 -7.30 8.06 7.22
N ASP A 49 -6.74 6.95 7.71
CA ASP A 49 -7.21 6.27 8.92
C ASP A 49 -6.85 7.02 10.20
N ASN A 50 -7.77 7.05 11.16
CA ASN A 50 -7.50 7.60 12.49
C ASN A 50 -6.60 6.66 13.33
N ALA A 51 -6.09 7.17 14.46
CA ALA A 51 -5.16 6.41 15.29
C ALA A 51 -5.70 5.05 15.81
N ALA A 52 -7.00 4.97 16.10
CA ALA A 52 -7.63 3.73 16.58
C ALA A 52 -7.70 2.68 15.47
N MET A 53 -8.03 3.09 14.24
CA MET A 53 -8.04 2.23 13.05
C MET A 53 -6.65 1.70 12.72
N VAL A 54 -5.64 2.58 12.77
CA VAL A 54 -4.24 2.19 12.55
C VAL A 54 -3.79 1.18 13.60
N GLU A 55 -4.15 1.39 14.87
CA GLU A 55 -3.83 0.46 15.95
C GLU A 55 -4.52 -0.90 15.79
N ALA A 56 -5.82 -0.91 15.47
CA ALA A 56 -6.56 -2.15 15.22
C ALA A 56 -5.96 -2.95 14.06
N ARG A 57 -5.70 -2.28 12.92
CA ARG A 57 -5.02 -2.90 11.77
C ARG A 57 -3.68 -3.49 12.19
N ARG A 58 -2.89 -2.74 12.96
CA ARG A 58 -1.58 -3.19 13.44
C ARG A 58 -1.69 -4.46 14.28
N ARG A 59 -2.56 -4.49 15.29
CA ARG A 59 -2.76 -5.67 16.15
C ARG A 59 -3.18 -6.89 15.34
N PHE A 60 -4.12 -6.71 14.40
CA PHE A 60 -4.59 -7.81 13.55
C PHE A 60 -3.47 -8.36 12.65
N LEU A 61 -2.70 -7.48 11.99
CA LEU A 61 -1.62 -7.90 11.10
C LEU A 61 -0.44 -8.51 11.88
N ASP A 62 -0.04 -7.90 13.01
CA ASP A 62 1.02 -8.42 13.89
C ASP A 62 0.60 -9.75 14.57
N GLY A 63 -0.71 -10.00 14.72
CA GLY A 63 -1.27 -11.30 15.13
C GLY A 63 -1.08 -12.42 14.09
N GLY A 64 -0.55 -12.11 12.91
CA GLY A 64 -0.19 -13.11 11.88
C GLY A 64 -1.35 -13.58 11.02
N HIS A 65 -2.56 -13.03 11.20
CA HIS A 65 -3.75 -13.46 10.47
C HIS A 65 -3.58 -13.36 8.94
N TYR A 66 -2.86 -12.36 8.45
CA TYR A 66 -2.57 -12.12 7.02
C TYR A 66 -1.09 -12.42 6.65
N ALA A 67 -0.36 -13.15 7.50
CA ALA A 67 1.03 -13.51 7.23
C ALA A 67 1.24 -14.25 5.90
N PRO A 68 0.37 -15.20 5.47
CA PRO A 68 0.51 -15.86 4.17
C PRO A 68 0.49 -14.85 3.00
N LEU A 69 -0.35 -13.82 3.11
CA LEU A 69 -0.48 -12.80 2.08
C LEU A 69 0.79 -11.96 1.94
N ALA A 70 1.36 -11.54 3.07
CA ALA A 70 2.57 -10.74 3.08
C ALA A 70 3.79 -11.55 2.63
N ALA A 71 3.86 -12.83 3.02
CA ALA A 71 4.90 -13.73 2.55
C ALA A 71 4.86 -13.91 1.03
N ARG A 72 3.67 -14.10 0.44
CA ARG A 72 3.53 -14.23 -1.01
C ARG A 72 3.90 -12.93 -1.75
N LEU A 73 3.44 -11.78 -1.24
CA LEU A 73 3.82 -10.47 -1.78
C LEU A 73 5.34 -10.30 -1.82
N ALA A 74 6.02 -10.60 -0.72
CA ALA A 74 7.46 -10.47 -0.60
C ALA A 74 8.22 -11.43 -1.53
N ALA A 75 7.72 -12.66 -1.71
CA ALA A 75 8.28 -13.62 -2.65
C ALA A 75 8.17 -13.13 -4.11
N LEU A 76 6.99 -12.66 -4.53
CA LEU A 76 6.78 -12.09 -5.86
C LEU A 76 7.68 -10.88 -6.12
N ALA A 77 7.84 -10.00 -5.12
CA ALA A 77 8.75 -8.86 -5.21
C ALA A 77 10.21 -9.30 -5.37
N ALA A 78 10.64 -10.35 -4.67
CA ALA A 78 11.99 -10.91 -4.77
C ALA A 78 12.27 -11.59 -6.10
N GLU A 79 11.29 -12.28 -6.70
CA GLU A 79 11.40 -12.89 -8.02
C GLU A 79 11.76 -11.85 -9.10
N TYR A 80 11.27 -10.62 -8.94
CA TYR A 80 11.53 -9.51 -9.87
C TYR A 80 12.93 -8.91 -9.74
N LYS A 81 13.61 -9.08 -8.60
CA LYS A 81 14.96 -8.55 -8.32
C LYS A 81 15.11 -7.05 -8.65
N PRO A 82 14.21 -6.16 -8.18
CA PRO A 82 14.31 -4.73 -8.46
C PRO A 82 15.58 -4.15 -7.83
N ALA A 83 16.20 -3.18 -8.50
CA ALA A 83 17.20 -2.33 -7.88
C ALA A 83 16.53 -1.22 -7.05
N ARG A 84 15.36 -0.73 -7.49
CA ARG A 84 14.55 0.24 -6.76
C ARG A 84 13.07 -0.14 -6.72
N TRP A 85 12.45 0.03 -5.56
CA TRP A 85 11.03 -0.24 -5.37
C TRP A 85 10.32 0.84 -4.52
N LEU A 86 9.02 0.95 -4.71
CA LEU A 86 8.16 1.85 -3.95
C LEU A 86 6.87 1.14 -3.51
N ASP A 87 6.54 1.23 -2.23
CA ASP A 87 5.20 0.91 -1.70
C ASP A 87 4.30 2.15 -1.68
N ILE A 88 3.20 2.10 -2.44
CA ILE A 88 2.22 3.17 -2.58
C ILE A 88 1.04 2.90 -1.65
N GLY A 89 0.91 3.72 -0.61
CA GLY A 89 -0.11 3.51 0.44
C GLY A 89 0.36 2.47 1.45
N CYS A 90 1.57 2.64 1.96
CA CYS A 90 2.24 1.67 2.84
C CYS A 90 1.56 1.52 4.22
N GLY A 91 0.63 2.39 4.57
CA GLY A 91 -0.06 2.40 5.85
C GLY A 91 0.93 2.43 7.01
N GLU A 92 0.80 1.48 7.93
CA GLU A 92 1.67 1.36 9.11
C GLU A 92 2.88 0.44 8.88
N GLY A 93 3.10 -0.01 7.64
CA GLY A 93 4.35 -0.63 7.19
C GLY A 93 4.44 -2.15 7.30
N TYR A 94 3.38 -2.88 7.69
CA TYR A 94 3.42 -4.34 7.82
C TYR A 94 3.90 -5.05 6.55
N TYR A 95 3.27 -4.79 5.40
CA TYR A 95 3.65 -5.42 4.12
C TYR A 95 5.02 -4.92 3.64
N THR A 96 5.25 -3.61 3.78
CA THR A 96 6.51 -2.95 3.43
C THR A 96 7.70 -3.58 4.14
N GLU A 97 7.56 -3.92 5.42
CA GLU A 97 8.60 -4.57 6.22
C GLU A 97 8.99 -5.94 5.65
N GLN A 98 8.00 -6.75 5.27
CA GLN A 98 8.26 -8.08 4.70
C GLN A 98 8.93 -7.98 3.33
N THR A 99 8.46 -7.06 2.47
CA THR A 99 9.09 -6.78 1.18
C THR A 99 10.53 -6.30 1.35
N ALA A 100 10.80 -5.41 2.31
CA ALA A 100 12.14 -4.92 2.60
C ALA A 100 13.09 -6.02 3.10
N ARG A 101 12.59 -6.98 3.87
CA ARG A 101 13.36 -8.16 4.29
C ARG A 101 13.70 -9.08 3.13
N ALA A 102 12.79 -9.23 2.16
CA ALA A 102 13.02 -10.03 0.96
C ALA A 102 13.93 -9.32 -0.08
N LEU A 103 14.03 -7.99 0.00
CA LEU A 103 14.83 -7.15 -0.90
C LEU A 103 15.90 -6.34 -0.14
N PRO A 104 16.83 -6.98 0.60
CA PRO A 104 17.74 -6.27 1.50
C PRO A 104 18.76 -5.37 0.78
N ALA A 105 19.02 -5.62 -0.50
CA ALA A 105 19.96 -4.86 -1.32
C ALA A 105 19.30 -3.78 -2.20
N ALA A 106 17.97 -3.75 -2.27
CA ALA A 106 17.24 -2.82 -3.14
C ALA A 106 17.00 -1.48 -2.43
N ASP A 107 17.06 -0.39 -3.19
CA ASP A 107 16.71 0.95 -2.73
C ASP A 107 15.18 1.08 -2.58
N GLY A 108 14.69 1.05 -1.34
CA GLY A 108 13.27 0.97 -1.04
C GLY A 108 12.67 2.26 -0.50
N TYR A 109 11.51 2.62 -1.06
CA TYR A 109 10.70 3.76 -0.66
C TYR A 109 9.32 3.31 -0.22
N ALA A 110 8.71 4.05 0.68
CA ALA A 110 7.34 3.78 1.12
C ALA A 110 6.64 5.10 1.43
N LEU A 111 5.44 5.28 0.88
CA LEU A 111 4.65 6.48 1.11
C LEU A 111 3.24 6.17 1.59
N ASP A 112 2.73 7.04 2.45
CA ASP A 112 1.32 7.14 2.78
C ASP A 112 0.95 8.62 3.00
N ILE A 113 -0.32 8.96 2.81
CA ILE A 113 -0.81 10.31 3.08
C ILE A 113 -0.98 10.55 4.60
N SER A 114 -1.21 9.48 5.37
CA SER A 114 -1.37 9.51 6.82
C SER A 114 -0.01 9.62 7.52
N ARG A 115 0.25 10.79 8.10
CA ARG A 115 1.44 11.03 8.92
C ARG A 115 1.55 10.05 10.08
N GLU A 116 0.45 9.74 10.75
CA GLU A 116 0.47 8.86 11.92
C GLU A 116 0.79 7.41 11.54
N ALA A 117 0.33 6.95 10.38
CA ALA A 117 0.67 5.63 9.86
C ALA A 117 2.17 5.55 9.52
N VAL A 118 2.71 6.50 8.75
CA VAL A 118 4.14 6.56 8.39
C VAL A 118 5.03 6.64 9.63
N LYS A 119 4.66 7.46 10.62
CA LYS A 119 5.40 7.61 11.88
C LYS A 119 5.56 6.28 12.63
N ARG A 120 4.57 5.40 12.57
CA ARG A 120 4.62 4.04 13.15
C ARG A 120 5.46 3.11 12.27
N ALA A 121 5.28 3.23 10.95
CA ALA A 121 5.95 2.41 9.94
C ALA A 121 7.48 2.55 9.95
N CYS A 122 7.99 3.77 10.20
CA CYS A 122 9.43 4.06 10.20
C CYS A 122 10.27 3.13 11.09
N LYS A 123 9.69 2.59 12.18
CA LYS A 123 10.40 1.70 13.10
C LYS A 123 10.54 0.27 12.58
N ARG A 124 9.66 -0.16 11.66
CA ARG A 124 9.64 -1.54 11.13
C ARG A 124 10.81 -1.82 10.19
N ALA A 125 11.10 -0.87 9.31
CA ALA A 125 12.21 -0.96 8.36
C ALA A 125 12.97 0.39 8.27
N PRO A 126 13.86 0.68 9.23
CA PRO A 126 14.60 1.95 9.30
C PRO A 126 15.52 2.22 8.10
N GLN A 127 15.85 1.18 7.33
CA GLN A 127 16.67 1.26 6.13
C GLN A 127 15.93 1.89 4.93
N LEU A 128 14.60 2.00 4.97
CA LEU A 128 13.81 2.55 3.87
C LEU A 128 13.70 4.07 3.92
N SER A 129 13.43 4.67 2.76
CA SER A 129 13.03 6.06 2.64
C SER A 129 11.51 6.20 2.85
N TRP A 130 11.11 6.59 4.05
CA TRP A 130 9.71 6.80 4.43
C TRP A 130 9.23 8.21 4.09
N LEU A 131 8.07 8.32 3.44
CA LEU A 131 7.54 9.57 2.91
C LEU A 131 6.10 9.78 3.38
N VAL A 132 5.79 10.99 3.83
CA VAL A 132 4.40 11.46 3.88
C VAL A 132 4.13 12.21 2.58
N ALA A 133 3.37 11.61 1.67
CA ALA A 133 3.12 12.13 0.33
C ALA A 133 1.77 11.63 -0.23
N SER A 134 1.29 12.27 -1.29
CA SER A 134 0.11 11.82 -2.02
C SER A 134 0.50 10.85 -3.12
N MET A 135 -0.24 9.74 -3.27
CA MET A 135 -0.08 8.81 -4.39
C MET A 135 -0.36 9.45 -5.77
N ALA A 136 -1.08 10.57 -5.81
CA ALA A 136 -1.37 11.31 -7.04
C ALA A 136 -0.23 12.27 -7.45
N ARG A 137 0.77 12.47 -6.58
CA ARG A 137 1.95 13.32 -6.83
C ARG A 137 3.14 12.75 -6.05
N VAL A 138 3.63 11.61 -6.51
CA VAL A 138 4.71 10.91 -5.83
C VAL A 138 6.02 11.67 -6.05
N PRO A 139 6.75 12.04 -4.98
CA PRO A 139 7.95 12.88 -5.08
C PRO A 139 9.18 12.05 -5.49
N LEU A 140 9.02 11.18 -6.48
CA LEU A 140 10.09 10.45 -7.16
C LEU A 140 10.11 10.86 -8.63
N ALA A 141 11.32 10.91 -9.20
CA ALA A 141 11.53 11.19 -10.61
C ALA A 141 10.85 10.15 -11.53
N ASP A 142 10.62 10.54 -12.76
CA ASP A 142 10.09 9.68 -13.82
C ASP A 142 11.00 8.47 -14.05
N ALA A 143 10.40 7.34 -14.45
CA ALA A 143 11.10 6.12 -14.82
C ALA A 143 12.18 5.68 -13.81
N SER A 144 11.94 5.91 -12.52
CA SER A 144 12.95 5.71 -11.48
C SER A 144 12.75 4.44 -10.65
N CYS A 145 11.59 3.79 -10.72
CA CYS A 145 11.32 2.54 -10.00
C CYS A 145 11.25 1.35 -10.95
N ASP A 146 11.81 0.22 -10.53
CA ASP A 146 11.66 -1.05 -11.23
C ASP A 146 10.38 -1.75 -10.76
N LEU A 147 10.06 -1.65 -9.47
CA LEU A 147 8.87 -2.24 -8.85
C LEU A 147 8.02 -1.19 -8.12
N LEU A 148 6.72 -1.21 -8.35
CA LEU A 148 5.73 -0.57 -7.49
C LEU A 148 4.90 -1.65 -6.79
N ALA A 149 4.64 -1.49 -5.49
CA ALA A 149 3.66 -2.27 -4.75
C ALA A 149 2.47 -1.39 -4.36
N SER A 150 1.26 -1.94 -4.45
CA SER A 150 0.03 -1.29 -3.99
C SER A 150 -0.85 -2.33 -3.31
N VAL A 151 -0.94 -2.25 -1.97
CA VAL A 151 -1.62 -3.24 -1.14
C VAL A 151 -2.89 -2.64 -0.55
N PHE A 152 -4.04 -3.06 -1.07
CA PHE A 152 -5.36 -2.53 -0.67
C PHE A 152 -5.50 -1.00 -0.77
N SER A 153 -4.57 -0.34 -1.46
CA SER A 153 -4.54 1.10 -1.64
C SER A 153 -5.17 1.48 -2.98
N PRO A 154 -5.81 2.66 -3.09
CA PRO A 154 -6.13 3.21 -4.39
C PRO A 154 -4.85 3.49 -5.18
N LEU A 155 -4.97 3.60 -6.49
CA LEU A 155 -3.84 3.79 -7.40
C LEU A 155 -4.17 4.89 -8.41
N ASP A 156 -3.22 5.80 -8.60
CA ASP A 156 -3.20 6.70 -9.75
C ASP A 156 -2.39 6.06 -10.88
N TRP A 157 -3.07 5.66 -11.95
CA TRP A 157 -2.45 4.96 -13.08
C TRP A 157 -1.47 5.84 -13.86
N ALA A 158 -1.69 7.15 -13.92
CA ALA A 158 -0.79 8.06 -14.61
C ALA A 158 0.53 8.19 -13.83
N GLU A 159 0.45 8.32 -12.51
CA GLU A 159 1.64 8.32 -11.64
C GLU A 159 2.36 6.97 -11.65
N ALA A 160 1.63 5.85 -11.55
CA ALA A 160 2.24 4.52 -11.63
C ALA A 160 3.02 4.34 -12.94
N LYS A 161 2.42 4.73 -14.07
CA LYS A 161 3.10 4.70 -15.37
C LYS A 161 4.29 5.66 -15.44
N ARG A 162 4.18 6.87 -14.86
CA ARG A 162 5.27 7.86 -14.83
C ARG A 162 6.47 7.33 -14.07
N LEU A 163 6.26 6.73 -12.90
CA LEU A 163 7.31 6.26 -12.00
C LEU A 163 8.04 5.02 -12.50
N LEU A 164 7.34 4.09 -13.16
CA LEU A 164 7.94 2.85 -13.63
C LEU A 164 8.95 3.09 -14.74
N ALA A 165 10.14 2.49 -14.61
CA ALA A 165 11.07 2.35 -15.72
C ALA A 165 10.45 1.48 -16.84
N PRO A 166 10.90 1.60 -18.10
CA PRO A 166 10.49 0.65 -19.15
C PRO A 166 10.85 -0.79 -18.74
N GLY A 167 9.89 -1.72 -18.83
CA GLY A 167 10.02 -3.08 -18.31
C GLY A 167 9.70 -3.24 -16.82
N GLY A 168 9.49 -2.12 -16.11
CA GLY A 168 9.07 -2.03 -14.71
C GLY A 168 7.73 -2.72 -14.44
N GLY A 169 7.55 -3.25 -13.23
CA GLY A 169 6.35 -3.96 -12.78
C GLY A 169 5.59 -3.24 -11.65
N LEU A 170 4.26 -3.32 -11.70
CA LEU A 170 3.36 -2.98 -10.60
C LEU A 170 2.76 -4.28 -10.06
N LEU A 171 3.03 -4.56 -8.79
CA LEU A 171 2.38 -5.61 -8.00
C LEU A 171 1.21 -5.02 -7.22
N ARG A 172 -0.01 -5.30 -7.67
CA ARG A 172 -1.22 -4.83 -7.02
C ARG A 172 -1.89 -5.98 -6.26
N MET A 173 -2.18 -5.76 -4.99
CA MET A 173 -2.87 -6.73 -4.12
C MET A 173 -4.25 -6.18 -3.75
N GLY A 174 -5.31 -6.95 -4.04
CA GLY A 174 -6.70 -6.53 -3.83
C GLY A 174 -7.63 -7.68 -3.43
N PRO A 175 -8.74 -7.40 -2.73
CA PRO A 175 -9.70 -8.43 -2.36
C PRO A 175 -10.41 -8.97 -3.60
N THR A 176 -10.65 -10.28 -3.63
CA THR A 176 -11.55 -10.89 -4.60
C THR A 176 -13.01 -10.72 -4.17
N ARG A 177 -13.95 -11.07 -5.05
CA ARG A 177 -15.37 -11.15 -4.73
C ARG A 177 -15.67 -12.09 -3.56
N GLY A 178 -14.85 -13.11 -3.32
CA GLY A 178 -15.00 -14.07 -2.22
C GLY A 178 -14.44 -13.61 -0.87
N HIS A 179 -13.67 -12.52 -0.84
CA HIS A 179 -12.96 -12.10 0.37
C HIS A 179 -13.94 -11.75 1.51
N LEU A 180 -13.76 -12.42 2.65
CA LEU A 180 -14.52 -12.23 3.89
C LEU A 180 -16.03 -12.34 3.68
N MET A 181 -16.48 -13.22 2.78
CA MET A 181 -17.89 -13.36 2.45
C MET A 181 -18.75 -13.67 3.69
N GLU A 182 -18.28 -14.56 4.55
CA GLU A 182 -18.96 -15.00 5.77
C GLU A 182 -19.11 -13.83 6.77
N LEU A 183 -18.09 -12.97 6.88
CA LEU A 183 -18.17 -11.74 7.66
C LEU A 183 -19.23 -10.79 7.07
N ARG A 184 -19.23 -10.59 5.74
CA ARG A 184 -20.19 -9.69 5.09
C ARG A 184 -21.63 -10.17 5.25
N GLN A 185 -21.88 -11.48 5.15
CA GLN A 185 -23.19 -12.08 5.38
C GLN A 185 -23.69 -11.90 6.82
N LYS A 186 -22.79 -11.84 7.81
CA LYS A 186 -23.15 -11.50 9.20
C LYS A 186 -23.47 -10.01 9.39
N LEU A 187 -22.93 -9.13 8.53
CA LEU A 187 -23.08 -7.67 8.65
C LEU A 187 -24.23 -7.09 7.82
N TYR A 188 -24.64 -7.75 6.73
CA TYR A 188 -25.64 -7.24 5.78
C TYR A 188 -26.72 -8.27 5.49
N ASP A 189 -27.95 -7.81 5.28
CA ASP A 189 -29.07 -8.67 4.85
C ASP A 189 -28.89 -9.14 3.40
N GLU A 190 -28.28 -8.28 2.58
CA GLU A 190 -27.95 -8.57 1.18
C GLU A 190 -26.51 -8.16 0.90
N VAL A 191 -25.68 -9.12 0.47
CA VAL A 191 -24.31 -8.85 0.04
C VAL A 191 -24.32 -8.58 -1.45
N ARG A 192 -24.12 -7.31 -1.83
CA ARG A 192 -24.02 -6.90 -3.23
C ARG A 192 -22.78 -7.51 -3.86
N ASP A 193 -22.94 -7.95 -5.11
CA ASP A 193 -21.82 -8.44 -5.90
C ASP A 193 -20.79 -7.33 -6.16
N TYR A 194 -19.53 -7.73 -6.22
CA TYR A 194 -18.39 -6.84 -6.43
C TYR A 194 -17.57 -7.36 -7.61
N ASP A 195 -17.54 -6.56 -8.68
CA ASP A 195 -16.61 -6.77 -9.79
C ASP A 195 -15.19 -6.40 -9.34
N ASP A 196 -14.45 -7.45 -8.98
CA ASP A 196 -13.07 -7.38 -8.54
C ASP A 196 -12.07 -7.18 -9.71
N GLU A 197 -12.54 -7.20 -10.96
CA GLU A 197 -11.76 -7.04 -12.20
C GLU A 197 -11.88 -5.67 -12.85
N LYS A 198 -12.82 -4.84 -12.38
CA LYS A 198 -13.05 -3.48 -12.90
C LYS A 198 -11.77 -2.63 -13.02
N HIS A 199 -10.78 -2.81 -12.13
CA HIS A 199 -9.53 -2.04 -12.21
C HIS A 199 -8.65 -2.46 -13.39
N LEU A 200 -8.78 -3.67 -13.93
CA LEU A 200 -8.01 -4.14 -15.08
C LEU A 200 -8.39 -3.35 -16.34
N ALA A 201 -9.65 -2.94 -16.45
CA ALA A 201 -10.12 -2.05 -17.53
C ALA A 201 -9.52 -0.64 -17.46
N LEU A 202 -8.91 -0.26 -16.32
CA LEU A 202 -8.26 1.04 -16.12
C LEU A 202 -6.77 1.03 -16.45
N ILE A 203 -6.20 -0.12 -16.83
CA ILE A 203 -4.78 -0.21 -17.22
C ILE A 203 -4.55 0.67 -18.45
N PRO A 204 -3.67 1.69 -18.37
CA PRO A 204 -3.48 2.62 -19.47
C PRO A 204 -2.66 2.00 -20.61
N PRO A 205 -2.76 2.55 -21.84
CA PRO A 205 -1.89 2.16 -22.95
C PRO A 205 -0.41 2.21 -22.56
N GLY A 206 0.39 1.24 -23.02
CA GLY A 206 1.81 1.09 -22.62
C GLY A 206 2.01 0.38 -21.28
N MET A 207 0.94 -0.13 -20.68
CA MET A 207 0.96 -1.11 -19.61
C MET A 207 0.04 -2.27 -19.98
N HIS A 208 0.31 -3.46 -19.45
CA HIS A 208 -0.55 -4.63 -19.65
C HIS A 208 -0.48 -5.56 -18.44
N LEU A 209 -1.58 -6.25 -18.18
CA LEU A 209 -1.59 -7.35 -17.22
C LEU A 209 -0.76 -8.51 -17.79
N ALA A 210 0.30 -8.88 -17.10
CA ALA A 210 1.17 -9.99 -17.50
C ALA A 210 0.83 -11.28 -16.75
N HIS A 211 0.40 -11.18 -15.49
CA HIS A 211 0.00 -12.34 -14.69
C HIS A 211 -0.99 -11.93 -13.60
N SER A 212 -1.87 -12.85 -13.22
CA SER A 212 -2.70 -12.76 -12.02
C SER A 212 -2.73 -14.09 -11.30
N GLU A 213 -2.68 -14.06 -9.97
CA GLU A 213 -2.91 -15.22 -9.13
C GLU A 213 -3.76 -14.86 -7.91
N THR A 214 -4.45 -15.85 -7.36
CA THR A 214 -5.27 -15.70 -6.15
C THR A 214 -4.72 -16.59 -5.06
N LEU A 215 -4.55 -16.03 -3.87
CA LEU A 215 -4.28 -16.77 -2.64
C LEU A 215 -5.55 -16.79 -1.79
N GLU A 216 -6.02 -18.00 -1.51
CA GLU A 216 -7.21 -18.24 -0.70
C GLU A 216 -6.88 -19.18 0.46
N PHE A 217 -7.35 -18.84 1.66
CA PHE A 217 -7.25 -19.69 2.83
C PHE A 217 -8.34 -19.39 3.87
N PRO A 218 -8.75 -20.40 4.66
CA PRO A 218 -9.63 -20.18 5.80
C PRO A 218 -8.87 -19.49 6.93
N LEU A 219 -9.52 -18.53 7.58
CA LEU A 219 -9.03 -17.84 8.76
C LEU A 219 -10.02 -18.05 9.91
N HIS A 220 -9.58 -18.81 10.92
CA HIS A 220 -10.36 -19.03 12.12
C HIS A 220 -10.18 -17.85 13.11
N LEU A 221 -11.26 -17.13 13.39
CA LEU A 221 -11.28 -15.97 14.28
C LEU A 221 -11.77 -16.35 15.68
N ALA A 222 -10.96 -17.12 16.42
CA ALA A 222 -11.27 -17.57 17.78
C ALA A 222 -11.30 -16.43 18.82
N ASP A 223 -10.43 -15.44 18.67
CA ASP A 223 -10.25 -14.36 19.62
C ASP A 223 -11.17 -13.15 19.35
N ALA A 224 -11.78 -12.62 20.42
CA ALA A 224 -12.73 -11.49 20.31
C ALA A 224 -12.05 -10.20 19.86
N GLN A 225 -10.81 -9.96 20.29
CA GLN A 225 -10.04 -8.78 19.88
C GLN A 225 -9.68 -8.86 18.39
N ALA A 226 -9.32 -10.03 17.87
CA ALA A 226 -9.09 -10.24 16.44
C ALA A 226 -10.34 -9.96 15.60
N ARG A 227 -11.53 -10.40 16.06
CA ARG A 227 -12.81 -10.08 15.41
C ARG A 227 -13.10 -8.58 15.41
N ALA A 228 -12.90 -7.91 16.55
CA ALA A 228 -13.06 -6.46 16.67
C ALA A 228 -12.08 -5.69 15.78
N ASP A 229 -10.82 -6.13 15.73
CA ASP A 229 -9.78 -5.49 14.93
C ASP A 229 -10.01 -5.65 13.43
N LEU A 230 -10.45 -6.84 12.98
CA LEU A 230 -10.87 -7.08 11.59
C LEU A 230 -12.04 -6.16 11.19
N LEU A 231 -13.04 -6.01 12.05
CA LEU A 231 -14.14 -5.07 11.81
C LEU A 231 -13.64 -3.64 11.68
N ALA A 232 -12.76 -3.20 12.58
CA ALA A 232 -12.26 -1.83 12.60
C ALA A 232 -11.39 -1.48 11.38
N MET A 233 -10.63 -2.45 10.86
CA MET A 233 -9.74 -2.23 9.70
C MET A 233 -10.43 -2.42 8.34
N THR A 234 -11.68 -2.88 8.31
CA THR A 234 -12.46 -3.06 7.08
C THR A 234 -13.52 -1.96 6.93
N PRO A 235 -13.83 -1.50 5.69
CA PRO A 235 -14.94 -0.58 5.46
C PRO A 235 -16.31 -1.12 5.92
N HIS A 236 -16.42 -2.44 6.09
CA HIS A 236 -17.65 -3.11 6.47
C HIS A 236 -18.06 -2.83 7.92
N GLY A 237 -17.11 -2.78 8.85
CA GLY A 237 -17.40 -2.47 10.25
C GLY A 237 -18.06 -1.10 10.43
N TRP A 238 -17.64 -0.10 9.65
CA TRP A 238 -18.17 1.27 9.75
C TRP A 238 -19.60 1.42 9.23
N ARG A 239 -20.03 0.53 8.33
CA ARG A 239 -21.35 0.58 7.69
C ARG A 239 -22.38 -0.30 8.41
N ALA A 240 -21.95 -1.18 9.30
CA ALA A 240 -22.82 -2.09 10.04
C ALA A 240 -23.40 -1.43 11.29
N SER A 241 -24.59 -1.88 11.72
CA SER A 241 -25.18 -1.46 13.00
C SER A 241 -24.30 -1.85 14.19
N ALA A 242 -24.49 -1.20 15.34
CA ALA A 242 -23.80 -1.59 16.58
C ALA A 242 -24.11 -3.05 16.95
N GLU A 243 -25.39 -3.44 16.89
CA GLU A 243 -25.86 -4.80 17.18
C GLU A 243 -25.17 -5.86 16.32
N ARG A 244 -25.05 -5.66 15.00
CA ARG A 244 -24.38 -6.63 14.12
C ARG A 244 -22.88 -6.73 14.38
N ARG A 245 -22.23 -5.62 14.72
CA ARG A 245 -20.83 -5.62 15.14
C ARG A 245 -20.64 -6.40 16.42
N GLU A 246 -21.50 -6.18 17.41
CA GLU A 246 -21.48 -6.92 18.68
C GLU A 246 -21.70 -8.42 18.47
N ALA A 247 -22.65 -8.80 17.64
CA ALA A 247 -22.90 -10.20 17.28
C ALA A 247 -21.69 -10.88 16.62
N VAL A 248 -21.02 -10.18 15.68
CA VAL A 248 -19.77 -10.67 15.08
C VAL A 248 -18.67 -10.82 16.13
N ILE A 249 -18.55 -9.91 17.10
CA ILE A 249 -17.53 -9.98 18.14
C ILE A 249 -17.85 -11.07 19.17
N ALA A 250 -19.12 -11.38 19.43
CA ALA A 250 -19.54 -12.31 20.47
C ALA A 250 -19.09 -13.75 20.22
N GLU A 251 -19.16 -14.24 18.98
CA GLU A 251 -18.95 -15.65 18.67
C GLU A 251 -17.78 -15.89 17.72
N PRO A 252 -16.94 -16.91 17.97
CA PRO A 252 -15.95 -17.38 17.01
C PRO A 252 -16.58 -17.81 15.68
N PHE A 253 -15.88 -17.54 14.59
CA PHE A 253 -16.27 -18.01 13.27
C PHE A 253 -15.06 -18.13 12.36
N GLU A 254 -15.23 -18.84 11.26
CA GLU A 254 -14.26 -18.91 10.17
C GLU A 254 -14.68 -17.97 9.05
N VAL A 255 -13.68 -17.36 8.41
CA VAL A 255 -13.87 -16.54 7.20
C VAL A 255 -12.89 -16.95 6.13
N THR A 256 -13.29 -16.78 4.88
CA THR A 256 -12.41 -16.99 3.73
C THR A 256 -11.61 -15.73 3.44
N VAL A 257 -10.28 -15.80 3.54
CA VAL A 257 -9.37 -14.76 3.04
C VAL A 257 -9.03 -15.10 1.60
N ALA A 258 -9.54 -14.33 0.62
CA ALA A 258 -9.31 -14.56 -0.80
C ALA A 258 -8.79 -13.27 -1.48
N ILE A 259 -7.50 -13.21 -1.78
CA ILE A 259 -6.81 -12.02 -2.28
C ILE A 259 -6.19 -12.30 -3.64
N ARG A 260 -6.33 -11.35 -4.57
CA ARG A 260 -5.67 -11.39 -5.88
C ARG A 260 -4.42 -10.54 -5.89
N TYR A 261 -3.38 -11.08 -6.53
CA TYR A 261 -2.15 -10.41 -6.91
C TYR A 261 -2.17 -10.23 -8.42
N ASP A 262 -2.20 -8.98 -8.88
CA ASP A 262 -2.11 -8.63 -10.28
C ASP A 262 -0.72 -8.07 -10.56
N TRP A 263 -0.08 -8.61 -11.60
CA TRP A 263 1.22 -8.19 -12.09
C TRP A 263 1.05 -7.44 -13.41
N ILE A 264 1.24 -6.11 -13.36
CA ILE A 264 1.08 -5.22 -14.51
C ILE A 264 2.47 -4.72 -14.93
N VAL A 265 2.82 -4.85 -16.20
CA VAL A 265 4.13 -4.48 -16.73
C VAL A 265 4.03 -3.26 -17.62
N LYS A 266 4.94 -2.30 -17.43
CA LYS A 266 5.14 -1.19 -18.38
C LYS A 266 5.96 -1.69 -19.56
N THR A 267 5.39 -1.58 -20.76
CA THR A 267 6.05 -2.03 -21.99
C THR A 267 7.40 -1.36 -22.16
N GLN A 268 8.42 -2.11 -22.59
CA GLN A 268 9.67 -1.51 -23.05
C GLN A 268 9.34 -0.66 -24.29
N SER A 269 9.90 0.56 -24.40
CA SER A 269 9.84 1.27 -25.68
C SER A 269 10.45 0.37 -26.75
N PRO A 270 9.88 0.30 -27.97
CA PRO A 270 10.57 -0.37 -29.06
C PRO A 270 11.96 0.25 -29.15
N ARG A 271 13.01 -0.57 -29.05
CA ARG A 271 14.37 -0.10 -29.37
C ARG A 271 14.25 0.51 -30.76
N SER A 272 14.60 1.78 -30.89
CA SER A 272 14.95 2.32 -32.20
C SER A 272 16.02 1.39 -32.75
N GLN A 273 15.64 0.60 -33.76
CA GLN A 273 16.63 -0.05 -34.60
C GLN A 273 17.32 1.12 -35.31
N ASP A 274 18.60 1.32 -34.99
CA ASP A 274 19.50 2.22 -35.70
C ASP A 274 19.52 1.90 -37.21
#